data_AF-A0A0H5SBI2-F1
#
_entry.id   AF-A0A0H5SBI2-F1
#
_cell.length_a   1.000
_cell.length_b   1.000
_cell.length_c   1.000
_cell.angle_alpha   90.00
_cell.angle_beta   90.00
_cell.angle_gamma   90.00
#
_symmetry.space_group_name_H-M   'P 1'
#
loop_
_entity.id
_entity.type
_entity.pdbx_description
1 polymer ?
#
loop_
_entity_poly.entity_id
_entity_poly.type
_entity_poly.pdbx_seq_one_letter_code
_entity_poly.pdbx_strand_id
1 'polypeptide(L)'
;MIPSFRSHLFAWLLTILSGAGADSNLTINSYDPEYGVYIGELPDPSDADIEGRVYIVNETTLQIINFTYNGKAPDLYFWLDRNNAPSIDGLKIPTFEFGIAPIGSYKNAERVVLVLPGLHKISSFKSFSLFCFKFEHNFGTIPIPDTVIIPKPQFLATELRGSRYSVGSGPILIIDRRTIKIFGFTFDGDKAPDGYFFVGRGPNVAHDSGVKVLIRGRDTVGMITAMNERYRGGRDIIIDLPAEYDINHIDWLSVYCYKFRVDFGHVSIMNISQRIPPYVPPQKRFSFDDIELSKIVGWPLISLLGTDDRLNFTFQLGPPGGRRGYQFMTHARPAKYVWYVNGYLADIYLKRGVTYTFNVEGGNDKSTSDFYNPLYISDDPFGGYAKLSNDERKQVKIVAGHNPNETAGHLCLWSHDGGDDEDADKFNSFTEYRHSLKLKCTETSKTATFHFTPTAETPDTLYYQSYSTYNMGWKIHVVDDLPKDIADFVEEPYQYDIWLQQHNLLNAREGSLSASASYYHVLPSILRFVICTASAFMLQ
;
A
#
# COMPACT_ATOMS: atom_id res chain seq x y z
N MET A 1 -26.46 26.04 66.40
CA MET A 1 -27.41 25.24 65.59
C MET A 1 -26.92 25.26 64.16
N ILE A 2 -26.34 24.15 63.73
CA ILE A 2 -25.80 23.92 62.39
C ILE A 2 -26.60 22.73 61.86
N PRO A 3 -27.31 22.80 60.72
CA PRO A 3 -27.81 21.61 60.08
C PRO A 3 -26.86 21.12 58.99
N SER A 4 -26.74 19.81 59.01
CA SER A 4 -25.85 18.90 58.31
C SER A 4 -26.02 18.86 56.79
N PHE A 5 -24.89 18.83 56.08
CA PHE A 5 -24.79 18.21 54.76
C PHE A 5 -24.86 16.69 54.90
N ARG A 6 -25.85 16.05 54.26
CA ARG A 6 -25.89 14.60 54.04
C ARG A 6 -25.44 14.32 52.60
N SER A 7 -24.37 13.54 52.46
CA SER A 7 -23.92 12.99 51.18
C SER A 7 -24.86 11.88 50.74
N HIS A 8 -25.49 12.01 49.57
CA HIS A 8 -26.10 10.88 48.88
C HIS A 8 -25.08 10.33 47.88
N LEU A 9 -24.53 9.16 48.19
CA LEU A 9 -23.86 8.29 47.23
C LEU A 9 -24.86 7.96 46.11
N PHE A 10 -24.58 8.39 44.88
CA PHE A 10 -25.17 7.80 43.69
C PHE A 10 -24.39 6.53 43.36
N ALA A 11 -24.97 5.39 43.72
CA ALA A 11 -24.52 4.08 43.24
C ALA A 11 -24.86 3.99 41.74
N TRP A 12 -23.85 4.03 40.88
CA TRP A 12 -23.98 3.66 39.48
C TRP A 12 -24.12 2.13 39.41
N LEU A 13 -25.35 1.66 39.18
CA LEU A 13 -25.61 0.27 38.88
C LEU A 13 -25.08 -0.01 37.47
N LEU A 14 -23.99 -0.75 37.38
CA LEU A 14 -23.42 -1.22 36.12
C LEU A 14 -24.28 -2.40 35.63
N THR A 15 -25.33 -2.11 34.86
CA THR A 15 -26.03 -3.15 34.10
C THR A 15 -25.16 -3.50 32.89
N ILE A 16 -24.39 -4.59 33.02
CA ILE A 16 -23.77 -5.25 31.87
C ILE A 16 -24.93 -5.89 31.10
N LEU A 17 -25.47 -5.16 30.12
CA LEU A 17 -26.21 -5.76 29.03
C LEU A 17 -25.16 -6.44 28.14
N SER A 18 -25.07 -7.76 28.28
CA SER A 18 -24.56 -8.64 27.23
C SER A 18 -25.43 -8.43 25.99
N GLY A 19 -25.04 -7.47 25.16
CA GLY A 19 -25.64 -7.19 23.87
C GLY A 19 -25.21 -8.23 22.84
N ALA A 20 -25.65 -9.47 23.00
CA ALA A 20 -25.99 -10.30 21.85
C ALA A 20 -27.36 -9.81 21.36
N GLY A 21 -27.37 -8.61 20.79
CA GLY A 21 -28.54 -8.08 20.09
C GLY A 21 -28.66 -8.84 18.78
N ALA A 22 -29.65 -9.71 18.70
CA ALA A 22 -30.08 -10.30 17.45
C ALA A 22 -30.55 -9.19 16.48
N ASP A 23 -29.75 -8.85 15.47
CA ASP A 23 -30.21 -8.10 14.29
C ASP A 23 -30.93 -9.05 13.33
N SER A 24 -32.07 -9.59 13.74
CA SER A 24 -32.81 -10.62 13.00
C SER A 24 -33.74 -10.06 11.90
N ASN A 25 -33.48 -8.88 11.32
CA ASN A 25 -34.32 -8.31 10.25
C ASN A 25 -33.59 -7.37 9.27
N LEU A 26 -32.34 -7.66 8.92
CA LEU A 26 -31.70 -6.99 7.77
C LEU A 26 -32.30 -7.52 6.47
N THR A 27 -33.00 -6.66 5.74
CA THR A 27 -33.60 -7.00 4.44
C THR A 27 -32.72 -6.52 3.31
N ILE A 28 -32.46 -7.37 2.31
CA ILE A 28 -31.70 -6.99 1.11
C ILE A 28 -32.34 -5.74 0.47
N ASN A 29 -31.52 -4.81 0.01
CA ASN A 29 -31.89 -3.49 -0.52
C ASN A 29 -32.44 -2.50 0.51
N SER A 30 -32.44 -2.82 1.81
CA SER A 30 -32.70 -1.82 2.84
C SER A 30 -31.54 -0.82 2.91
N TYR A 31 -31.88 0.45 3.09
CA TYR A 31 -30.93 1.53 3.25
C TYR A 31 -30.75 1.85 4.73
N ASP A 32 -29.51 1.80 5.17
CA ASP A 32 -29.04 2.20 6.48
C ASP A 32 -28.32 3.57 6.39
N PRO A 33 -28.72 4.59 7.16
CA PRO A 33 -28.05 5.90 7.21
C PRO A 33 -26.55 5.87 7.53
N GLU A 34 -26.10 4.92 8.33
CA GLU A 34 -24.71 4.79 8.79
C GLU A 34 -23.89 3.93 7.84
N TYR A 35 -24.51 2.89 7.25
CA TYR A 35 -23.79 1.89 6.48
C TYR A 35 -24.08 1.88 4.97
N GLY A 36 -25.20 2.42 4.51
CA GLY A 36 -25.59 2.42 3.11
C GLY A 36 -26.57 1.30 2.79
N VAL A 37 -26.58 0.81 1.55
CA VAL A 37 -27.59 -0.18 1.12
C VAL A 37 -27.08 -1.60 1.38
N TYR A 38 -27.78 -2.33 2.24
CA TYR A 38 -27.44 -3.71 2.57
C TYR A 38 -27.68 -4.64 1.38
N ILE A 39 -26.65 -5.40 0.99
CA ILE A 39 -26.73 -6.36 -0.12
C ILE A 39 -26.60 -7.82 0.32
N GLY A 40 -26.11 -8.08 1.53
CA GLY A 40 -26.06 -9.43 2.08
C GLY A 40 -25.00 -9.60 3.16
N GLU A 41 -25.00 -10.79 3.74
CA GLU A 41 -24.01 -11.25 4.70
C GLU A 41 -23.11 -12.26 4.00
N LEU A 42 -21.80 -12.18 4.26
CA LEU A 42 -20.85 -13.13 3.70
C LEU A 42 -21.16 -14.51 4.28
N PRO A 43 -21.24 -15.56 3.44
CA PRO A 43 -21.44 -16.89 3.95
C PRO A 43 -20.20 -17.31 4.73
N ASP A 44 -20.37 -18.03 5.84
CA ASP A 44 -19.28 -18.69 6.55
C ASP A 44 -19.08 -20.10 5.97
N PRO A 45 -18.13 -20.33 5.05
CA PRO A 45 -17.70 -21.68 4.76
C PRO A 45 -17.00 -22.24 5.99
N SER A 46 -17.37 -23.45 6.41
CA SER A 46 -17.14 -24.03 7.75
C SER A 46 -15.68 -24.15 8.26
N ASP A 47 -14.69 -23.57 7.59
CA ASP A 47 -13.26 -23.62 7.94
C ASP A 47 -12.50 -22.26 7.82
N ALA A 48 -13.16 -21.19 7.35
CA ALA A 48 -12.49 -19.90 7.06
C ALA A 48 -12.78 -18.78 8.09
N ASP A 49 -13.71 -19.00 9.01
CA ASP A 49 -14.19 -18.04 10.00
C ASP A 49 -14.56 -16.70 9.33
N ILE A 50 -15.38 -16.78 8.27
CA ILE A 50 -15.76 -15.60 7.48
C ILE A 50 -17.10 -15.09 7.98
N GLU A 51 -17.08 -13.87 8.48
CA GLU A 51 -18.28 -13.13 8.87
C GLU A 51 -18.20 -11.72 8.30
N GLY A 52 -19.34 -11.09 8.04
CA GLY A 52 -19.38 -9.68 7.67
C GLY A 52 -20.59 -9.31 6.84
N ARG A 53 -21.16 -8.15 7.15
CA ARG A 53 -22.34 -7.60 6.46
C ARG A 53 -21.91 -6.57 5.44
N VAL A 54 -22.32 -6.73 4.19
CA VAL A 54 -21.85 -5.92 3.06
C VAL A 54 -22.88 -4.87 2.68
N TYR A 55 -22.41 -3.65 2.54
CA TYR A 55 -23.21 -2.48 2.19
C TYR A 55 -22.60 -1.71 1.01
N ILE A 56 -23.46 -1.19 0.14
CA ILE A 56 -23.08 -0.22 -0.91
C ILE A 56 -23.19 1.19 -0.34
N VAL A 57 -22.07 1.91 -0.31
CA VAL A 57 -22.00 3.32 0.12
C VAL A 57 -22.42 4.25 -1.02
N ASN A 58 -21.83 4.05 -2.21
CA ASN A 58 -22.09 4.81 -3.43
C ASN A 58 -21.64 3.97 -4.65
N GLU A 59 -21.68 4.54 -5.86
CA GLU A 59 -21.32 3.85 -7.12
C GLU A 59 -19.89 3.27 -7.17
N THR A 60 -18.98 3.70 -6.30
CA THR A 60 -17.55 3.34 -6.30
C THR A 60 -17.06 2.78 -4.97
N THR A 61 -17.93 2.62 -3.98
CA THR A 61 -17.51 2.25 -2.63
C THR A 61 -18.47 1.25 -2.00
N LEU A 62 -17.89 0.16 -1.51
CA LEU A 62 -18.51 -0.84 -0.64
C LEU A 62 -17.91 -0.71 0.75
N GLN A 63 -18.63 -1.18 1.76
CA GLN A 63 -18.03 -1.44 3.07
C GLN A 63 -18.61 -2.70 3.69
N ILE A 64 -17.81 -3.33 4.53
CA ILE A 64 -18.14 -4.55 5.25
C ILE A 64 -18.09 -4.25 6.74
N ILE A 65 -19.16 -4.56 7.45
CA ILE A 65 -19.30 -4.30 8.89
C ILE A 65 -19.13 -5.61 9.66
N ASN A 66 -18.34 -5.54 10.74
CA ASN A 66 -17.97 -6.69 11.59
C ASN A 66 -17.33 -7.81 10.76
N PHE A 67 -16.28 -7.48 10.00
CA PHE A 67 -15.60 -8.43 9.14
C PHE A 67 -14.61 -9.28 9.93
N THR A 68 -14.74 -10.60 9.83
CA THR A 68 -13.78 -11.55 10.37
C THR A 68 -13.29 -12.47 9.26
N TYR A 69 -12.01 -12.82 9.32
CA TYR A 69 -11.40 -13.81 8.43
C TYR A 69 -10.12 -14.36 9.07
N ASN A 70 -9.91 -15.67 9.06
CA ASN A 70 -8.78 -16.29 9.74
C ASN A 70 -7.42 -16.15 9.04
N GLY A 71 -7.37 -15.72 7.77
CA GLY A 71 -6.11 -15.48 7.05
C GLY A 71 -5.42 -16.72 6.48
N LYS A 72 -6.06 -17.90 6.49
CA LYS A 72 -5.40 -19.16 6.07
C LYS A 72 -5.28 -19.34 4.56
N ALA A 73 -6.11 -18.67 3.77
CA ALA A 73 -6.08 -18.80 2.31
C ALA A 73 -4.95 -17.93 1.74
N PRO A 74 -4.05 -18.49 0.92
CA PRO A 74 -2.79 -17.85 0.60
C PRO A 74 -2.89 -16.74 -0.47
N ASP A 75 -4.00 -16.64 -1.18
CA ASP A 75 -4.18 -15.71 -2.31
C ASP A 75 -5.62 -15.20 -2.42
N LEU A 76 -6.20 -14.83 -1.27
CA LEU A 76 -7.59 -14.36 -1.16
C LEU A 76 -7.71 -12.86 -1.41
N TYR A 77 -8.79 -12.46 -2.09
CA TYR A 77 -9.09 -11.05 -2.39
C TYR A 77 -10.59 -10.77 -2.27
N PHE A 78 -10.93 -9.49 -2.07
CA PHE A 78 -12.25 -8.99 -2.38
C PHE A 78 -12.40 -8.84 -3.90
N TRP A 79 -13.51 -9.34 -4.42
CA TRP A 79 -13.69 -9.57 -5.86
C TRP A 79 -15.08 -9.10 -6.30
N LEU A 80 -15.14 -8.45 -7.46
CA LEU A 80 -16.40 -8.13 -8.14
C LEU A 80 -16.45 -8.83 -9.48
N ASP A 81 -17.58 -9.43 -9.84
CA ASP A 81 -17.73 -10.09 -11.13
C ASP A 81 -19.00 -9.62 -11.86
N ARG A 82 -18.95 -9.64 -13.20
CA ARG A 82 -20.11 -9.35 -14.06
C ARG A 82 -21.05 -10.55 -14.18
N ASN A 83 -20.61 -11.70 -13.70
CA ASN A 83 -21.37 -12.94 -13.56
C ASN A 83 -21.89 -13.09 -12.13
N ASN A 84 -22.82 -14.02 -11.94
CA ASN A 84 -23.39 -14.33 -10.62
C ASN A 84 -22.41 -15.08 -9.70
N ALA A 85 -21.37 -15.68 -10.27
CA ALA A 85 -20.29 -16.37 -9.57
C ALA A 85 -18.96 -15.75 -9.99
N PRO A 86 -17.94 -15.74 -9.11
CA PRO A 86 -16.64 -15.17 -9.42
C PRO A 86 -15.92 -15.98 -10.50
N SER A 87 -15.24 -15.27 -11.39
CA SER A 87 -14.39 -15.80 -12.46
C SER A 87 -13.01 -15.13 -12.42
N ILE A 88 -12.05 -15.70 -13.14
CA ILE A 88 -10.69 -15.15 -13.27
C ILE A 88 -10.65 -13.77 -13.94
N ASP A 89 -11.70 -13.39 -14.67
CA ASP A 89 -11.84 -12.10 -15.36
C ASP A 89 -12.53 -11.04 -14.50
N GLY A 90 -12.90 -11.36 -13.26
CA GLY A 90 -13.48 -10.39 -12.35
C GLY A 90 -12.47 -9.34 -11.89
N LEU A 91 -12.99 -8.32 -11.22
CA LEU A 91 -12.25 -7.17 -10.72
C LEU A 91 -11.78 -7.41 -9.29
N LYS A 92 -10.47 -7.44 -9.09
CA LYS A 92 -9.83 -7.38 -7.78
C LYS A 92 -10.02 -5.99 -7.16
N ILE A 93 -10.45 -5.93 -5.91
CA ILE A 93 -10.56 -4.66 -5.17
C ILE A 93 -9.43 -4.57 -4.14
N PRO A 94 -8.53 -3.58 -4.25
CA PRO A 94 -7.49 -3.37 -3.25
C PRO A 94 -8.10 -2.88 -1.94
N THR A 95 -7.42 -3.17 -0.84
CA THR A 95 -7.81 -2.75 0.51
C THR A 95 -6.89 -1.63 1.00
N PHE A 96 -7.35 -0.85 1.98
CA PHE A 96 -6.47 0.13 2.63
C PHE A 96 -5.36 -0.57 3.43
N GLU A 97 -5.63 -1.79 3.89
CA GLU A 97 -4.77 -2.57 4.74
C GLU A 97 -3.72 -3.36 3.94
N PHE A 98 -4.13 -4.05 2.87
CA PHE A 98 -3.26 -4.95 2.12
C PHE A 98 -2.87 -4.40 0.75
N GLY A 99 -3.40 -3.24 0.35
CA GLY A 99 -3.22 -2.71 -0.99
C GLY A 99 -3.74 -3.73 -2.02
N ILE A 100 -2.92 -4.01 -3.03
CA ILE A 100 -3.23 -5.00 -4.09
C ILE A 100 -2.83 -6.44 -3.71
N ALA A 101 -2.12 -6.63 -2.60
CA ALA A 101 -1.69 -7.94 -2.14
C ALA A 101 -2.88 -8.76 -1.58
N PRO A 102 -2.73 -10.09 -1.44
CA PRO A 102 -3.73 -10.92 -0.78
C PRO A 102 -4.10 -10.39 0.59
N ILE A 103 -5.38 -10.52 0.94
CA ILE A 103 -5.85 -10.16 2.27
C ILE A 103 -5.37 -11.21 3.29
N GLY A 104 -4.89 -10.72 4.44
CA GLY A 104 -4.56 -11.55 5.60
C GLY A 104 -5.72 -11.61 6.59
N SER A 105 -5.44 -12.08 7.81
CA SER A 105 -6.48 -12.22 8.85
C SER A 105 -7.09 -10.88 9.26
N TYR A 106 -8.41 -10.87 9.45
CA TYR A 106 -9.16 -9.80 10.12
C TYR A 106 -9.74 -10.35 11.41
N LYS A 107 -9.44 -9.70 12.54
CA LYS A 107 -9.94 -10.09 13.87
C LYS A 107 -11.10 -9.17 14.26
N ASN A 108 -12.32 -9.50 13.80
CA ASN A 108 -13.52 -8.71 14.07
C ASN A 108 -13.33 -7.21 13.77
N ALA A 109 -12.93 -6.90 12.53
CA ALA A 109 -12.78 -5.53 12.10
C ALA A 109 -14.16 -4.87 12.03
N GLU A 110 -14.35 -3.81 12.81
CA GLU A 110 -15.62 -3.06 12.86
C GLU A 110 -16.07 -2.63 11.46
N ARG A 111 -15.12 -2.21 10.62
CA ARG A 111 -15.37 -1.75 9.26
C ARG A 111 -14.19 -2.04 8.34
N VAL A 112 -14.47 -2.59 7.17
CA VAL A 112 -13.54 -2.65 6.03
C VAL A 112 -14.16 -1.85 4.89
N VAL A 113 -13.43 -0.88 4.34
CA VAL A 113 -13.92 -0.04 3.24
C VAL A 113 -13.18 -0.39 1.96
N LEU A 114 -13.94 -0.60 0.90
CA LEU A 114 -13.46 -1.03 -0.40
C LEU A 114 -13.80 0.04 -1.43
N VAL A 115 -12.77 0.69 -1.98
CA VAL A 115 -12.92 1.66 -3.06
C VAL A 115 -12.54 0.98 -4.36
N LEU A 116 -13.45 0.98 -5.33
CA LEU A 116 -13.21 0.35 -6.64
C LEU A 116 -12.04 1.07 -7.34
N PRO A 117 -11.07 0.33 -7.92
CA PRO A 117 -9.98 0.93 -8.66
C PRO A 117 -10.45 1.46 -10.02
N GLY A 118 -9.71 2.43 -10.56
CA GLY A 118 -9.98 3.03 -11.87
C GLY A 118 -11.33 3.76 -11.93
N LEU A 119 -12.03 3.63 -13.06
CA LEU A 119 -13.33 4.26 -13.32
C LEU A 119 -14.49 3.26 -13.28
N HIS A 120 -14.32 2.15 -12.57
CA HIS A 120 -15.35 1.12 -12.43
C HIS A 120 -16.51 1.59 -11.54
N LYS A 121 -17.72 1.08 -11.83
CA LYS A 121 -18.92 1.34 -11.05
C LYS A 121 -19.54 0.03 -10.60
N ILE A 122 -20.00 -0.02 -9.35
CA ILE A 122 -20.67 -1.18 -8.75
C ILE A 122 -21.85 -1.64 -9.60
N SER A 123 -22.60 -0.71 -10.20
CA SER A 123 -23.72 -1.01 -11.09
C SER A 123 -23.36 -1.84 -12.34
N SER A 124 -22.06 -2.03 -12.62
CA SER A 124 -21.57 -2.84 -13.75
C SER A 124 -21.33 -4.31 -13.39
N PHE A 125 -21.50 -4.67 -12.11
CA PHE A 125 -21.19 -5.99 -11.57
C PHE A 125 -22.45 -6.64 -10.99
N LYS A 126 -22.47 -7.98 -10.98
CA LYS A 126 -23.59 -8.80 -10.51
C LYS A 126 -23.30 -9.53 -9.20
N SER A 127 -22.04 -9.62 -8.80
CA SER A 127 -21.67 -10.30 -7.56
C SER A 127 -20.46 -9.66 -6.90
N PHE A 128 -20.44 -9.75 -5.57
CA PHE A 128 -19.32 -9.45 -4.70
C PHE A 128 -18.90 -10.74 -3.98
N SER A 129 -17.61 -11.05 -3.99
CA SER A 129 -17.09 -12.33 -3.50
C SER A 129 -15.79 -12.20 -2.72
N LEU A 130 -15.51 -13.21 -1.91
CA LEU A 130 -14.16 -13.54 -1.47
C LEU A 130 -13.62 -14.64 -2.39
N PHE A 131 -12.61 -14.31 -3.20
CA PHE A 131 -12.10 -15.21 -4.24
C PHE A 131 -10.61 -15.44 -4.10
N CYS A 132 -10.22 -16.71 -4.00
CA CYS A 132 -8.82 -17.12 -3.96
C CYS A 132 -8.34 -17.36 -5.39
N PHE A 133 -7.55 -16.43 -5.92
CA PHE A 133 -7.19 -16.41 -7.33
C PHE A 133 -6.29 -17.60 -7.71
N LYS A 134 -5.25 -17.89 -6.91
CA LYS A 134 -4.33 -19.01 -7.14
C LYS A 134 -5.00 -20.38 -7.33
N PHE A 135 -6.05 -20.67 -6.57
CA PHE A 135 -6.74 -21.96 -6.58
C PHE A 135 -8.13 -21.90 -7.21
N GLU A 136 -8.50 -20.74 -7.76
CA GLU A 136 -9.83 -20.44 -8.30
C GLU A 136 -10.96 -20.86 -7.33
N HIS A 137 -10.72 -20.69 -6.03
CA HIS A 137 -11.63 -21.16 -4.98
C HIS A 137 -12.50 -20.01 -4.47
N ASN A 138 -13.81 -20.23 -4.47
CA ASN A 138 -14.80 -19.28 -3.99
C ASN A 138 -15.06 -19.49 -2.49
N PHE A 139 -14.73 -18.49 -1.67
CA PHE A 139 -14.97 -18.51 -0.22
C PHE A 139 -16.33 -17.93 0.17
N GLY A 140 -17.05 -17.35 -0.79
CA GLY A 140 -18.36 -16.77 -0.52
C GLY A 140 -18.72 -15.76 -1.59
N THR A 141 -20.00 -15.70 -1.92
CA THR A 141 -20.50 -14.77 -2.94
C THR A 141 -21.84 -14.20 -2.52
N ILE A 142 -21.97 -12.89 -2.64
CA ILE A 142 -23.18 -12.11 -2.43
C ILE A 142 -23.62 -11.58 -3.79
N PRO A 143 -24.81 -11.96 -4.29
CA PRO A 143 -25.39 -11.35 -5.47
C PRO A 143 -25.67 -9.87 -5.22
N ILE A 144 -25.32 -9.01 -6.19
CA ILE A 144 -25.72 -7.61 -6.22
C ILE A 144 -27.07 -7.55 -6.96
N PRO A 145 -28.18 -7.22 -6.29
CA PRO A 145 -29.49 -7.24 -6.93
C PRO A 145 -29.59 -6.16 -8.03
N ASP A 146 -30.14 -6.50 -9.19
CA ASP A 146 -30.40 -5.52 -10.27
C ASP A 146 -31.36 -4.39 -9.84
N THR A 147 -32.13 -4.63 -8.77
CA THR A 147 -33.08 -3.68 -8.17
C THR A 147 -32.45 -2.75 -7.13
N VAL A 148 -31.14 -2.88 -6.87
CA VAL A 148 -30.46 -2.08 -5.85
C VAL A 148 -30.47 -0.60 -6.23
N ILE A 149 -30.91 0.25 -5.30
CA ILE A 149 -30.92 1.70 -5.49
C ILE A 149 -29.70 2.27 -4.78
N ILE A 150 -28.61 2.44 -5.54
CA ILE A 150 -27.34 2.94 -5.01
C ILE A 150 -27.48 4.40 -4.56
N PRO A 151 -27.04 4.76 -3.33
CA PRO A 151 -27.05 6.14 -2.85
C PRO A 151 -26.17 7.06 -3.71
N LYS A 152 -26.61 8.30 -3.95
CA LYS A 152 -25.93 9.24 -4.85
C LYS A 152 -25.73 10.61 -4.22
N PRO A 153 -24.55 11.24 -4.40
CA PRO A 153 -24.35 12.64 -4.07
C PRO A 153 -25.40 13.53 -4.74
N GLN A 154 -25.74 14.64 -4.09
CA GLN A 154 -26.82 15.53 -4.55
C GLN A 154 -26.35 16.99 -4.57
N PHE A 155 -26.61 17.70 -5.66
CA PHE A 155 -26.43 19.14 -5.70
C PHE A 155 -27.58 19.87 -5.01
N LEU A 156 -27.26 20.95 -4.29
CA LEU A 156 -28.26 21.91 -3.85
C LEU A 156 -28.83 22.68 -5.05
N ALA A 157 -30.08 23.10 -4.94
CA ALA A 157 -30.75 23.87 -5.99
C ALA A 157 -30.24 25.32 -6.12
N THR A 158 -29.61 25.83 -5.06
CA THR A 158 -29.10 27.21 -5.00
C THR A 158 -27.70 27.25 -4.44
N GLU A 159 -27.03 28.37 -4.66
CA GLU A 159 -25.65 28.63 -4.27
C GLU A 159 -25.61 29.48 -3.01
N LEU A 160 -24.47 29.46 -2.33
CA LEU A 160 -24.20 30.38 -1.22
C LEU A 160 -24.13 31.81 -1.75
N ARG A 161 -24.89 32.73 -1.14
CA ARG A 161 -24.88 34.14 -1.52
C ARG A 161 -24.96 35.03 -0.29
N GLY A 162 -24.20 36.13 -0.33
CA GLY A 162 -24.18 37.14 0.72
C GLY A 162 -23.97 38.55 0.17
N SER A 163 -24.44 39.54 0.91
CA SER A 163 -24.29 40.97 0.55
C SER A 163 -23.03 41.61 1.14
N ARG A 164 -22.31 40.88 2.01
CA ARG A 164 -21.13 41.38 2.72
C ARG A 164 -19.91 40.55 2.36
N TYR A 165 -18.75 41.21 2.33
CA TYR A 165 -17.44 40.57 2.15
C TYR A 165 -17.37 39.63 0.94
N SER A 166 -18.11 39.93 -0.13
CA SER A 166 -18.10 39.15 -1.36
C SER A 166 -18.38 37.65 -1.14
N VAL A 167 -19.23 37.29 -0.17
CA VAL A 167 -19.62 35.89 0.08
C VAL A 167 -20.41 35.35 -1.11
N GLY A 168 -19.88 34.30 -1.73
CA GLY A 168 -20.52 33.62 -2.85
C GLY A 168 -19.91 32.24 -3.11
N SER A 169 -20.63 31.38 -3.80
CA SER A 169 -20.10 30.13 -4.34
C SER A 169 -20.65 29.85 -5.74
N GLY A 170 -20.02 28.92 -6.45
CA GLY A 170 -20.68 28.15 -7.50
C GLY A 170 -21.57 27.04 -6.89
N PRO A 171 -21.83 25.94 -7.63
CA PRO A 171 -22.64 24.82 -7.16
C PRO A 171 -22.16 24.26 -5.82
N ILE A 172 -23.09 23.68 -5.05
CA ILE A 172 -22.80 23.02 -3.77
C ILE A 172 -23.25 21.57 -3.87
N LEU A 173 -22.34 20.65 -3.61
CA LEU A 173 -22.54 19.20 -3.67
C LEU A 173 -22.55 18.62 -2.26
N ILE A 174 -23.66 18.02 -1.87
CA ILE A 174 -23.75 17.11 -0.73
C ILE A 174 -23.14 15.79 -1.17
N ILE A 175 -21.93 15.49 -0.70
CA ILE A 175 -21.19 14.27 -1.07
C ILE A 175 -21.79 13.07 -0.34
N ASP A 176 -21.97 13.21 0.96
CA ASP A 176 -22.51 12.21 1.87
C ASP A 176 -23.24 12.91 3.02
N ARG A 177 -23.70 12.13 4.01
CA ARG A 177 -24.44 12.64 5.17
C ARG A 177 -23.71 13.69 6.02
N ARG A 178 -22.39 13.81 5.92
CA ARG A 178 -21.57 14.73 6.73
C ARG A 178 -20.54 15.53 5.93
N THR A 179 -20.39 15.29 4.63
CA THR A 179 -19.41 15.99 3.79
C THR A 179 -20.12 16.87 2.75
N ILE A 180 -19.76 18.16 2.72
CA ILE A 180 -20.24 19.12 1.72
C ILE A 180 -19.06 19.65 0.91
N LYS A 181 -19.19 19.67 -0.41
CA LYS A 181 -18.24 20.32 -1.32
C LYS A 181 -18.85 21.59 -1.90
N ILE A 182 -18.14 22.70 -1.76
CA ILE A 182 -18.52 24.03 -2.23
C ILE A 182 -17.59 24.39 -3.38
N PHE A 183 -18.13 24.51 -4.58
CA PHE A 183 -17.35 24.87 -5.75
C PHE A 183 -17.17 26.38 -5.83
N GLY A 184 -15.99 26.84 -6.26
CA GLY A 184 -15.76 28.24 -6.58
C GLY A 184 -16.08 29.24 -5.45
N PHE A 185 -15.73 28.92 -4.20
CA PHE A 185 -16.03 29.76 -3.04
C PHE A 185 -15.29 31.13 -3.09
N THR A 186 -16.01 32.19 -2.77
CA THR A 186 -15.53 33.58 -2.72
C THR A 186 -15.87 34.21 -1.38
N PHE A 187 -14.90 34.91 -0.79
CA PHE A 187 -15.01 35.59 0.50
C PHE A 187 -13.80 36.49 0.74
N ASP A 188 -14.04 37.74 1.15
CA ASP A 188 -13.02 38.70 1.57
C ASP A 188 -12.65 38.51 3.04
N GLY A 189 -12.15 37.32 3.39
CA GLY A 189 -11.77 36.96 4.76
C GLY A 189 -10.71 37.87 5.38
N ASP A 190 -9.86 38.48 4.55
CA ASP A 190 -8.84 39.46 4.97
C ASP A 190 -9.43 40.77 5.52
N LYS A 191 -10.72 41.03 5.23
CA LYS A 191 -11.47 42.20 5.71
C LYS A 191 -12.51 41.82 6.76
N ALA A 192 -12.89 40.55 6.82
CA ALA A 192 -13.90 40.06 7.72
C ALA A 192 -13.30 39.91 9.14
N PRO A 193 -14.03 40.30 10.20
CA PRO A 193 -13.45 40.31 11.54
C PRO A 193 -13.32 38.92 12.19
N ASP A 194 -14.23 37.98 11.88
CA ASP A 194 -14.28 36.65 12.54
C ASP A 194 -15.21 35.66 11.79
N GLY A 195 -14.91 35.37 10.52
CA GLY A 195 -15.77 34.57 9.63
C GLY A 195 -15.51 33.07 9.69
N TYR A 196 -16.57 32.26 9.72
CA TYR A 196 -16.53 30.79 9.73
C TYR A 196 -17.57 30.20 8.79
N PHE A 197 -17.34 28.98 8.29
CA PHE A 197 -18.46 28.15 7.86
C PHE A 197 -19.27 27.73 9.08
N PHE A 198 -20.59 27.87 8.97
CA PHE A 198 -21.52 27.68 10.07
C PHE A 198 -22.77 26.98 9.52
N VAL A 199 -23.25 25.97 10.22
CA VAL A 199 -24.48 25.25 9.85
C VAL A 199 -25.40 25.21 11.05
N GLY A 200 -26.69 25.07 10.80
CA GLY A 200 -27.62 24.99 11.91
C GLY A 200 -29.03 24.63 11.50
N ARG A 201 -29.91 24.70 12.49
CA ARG A 201 -31.33 24.35 12.39
C ARG A 201 -32.20 25.58 12.48
N GLY A 202 -33.43 25.42 12.02
CA GLY A 202 -34.48 26.42 12.03
C GLY A 202 -34.53 27.27 10.76
N PRO A 203 -35.57 28.09 10.64
CA PRO A 203 -35.87 28.84 9.42
C PRO A 203 -34.89 29.99 9.13
N ASN A 204 -34.08 30.40 10.13
CA ASN A 204 -33.18 31.54 10.02
C ASN A 204 -31.80 31.19 10.59
N VAL A 205 -30.76 31.78 10.01
CA VAL A 205 -29.39 31.70 10.54
C VAL A 205 -29.31 32.42 11.87
N ALA A 206 -28.97 31.70 12.94
CA ALA A 206 -28.82 32.26 14.28
C ALA A 206 -27.66 31.61 15.03
N HIS A 207 -27.03 32.39 15.92
CA HIS A 207 -25.88 31.95 16.72
C HIS A 207 -26.19 30.70 17.55
N ASP A 208 -27.32 30.70 18.26
CA ASP A 208 -27.65 29.67 19.25
C ASP A 208 -28.26 28.40 18.62
N SER A 209 -28.53 28.41 17.31
CA SER A 209 -29.05 27.26 16.57
C SER A 209 -28.06 26.69 15.56
N GLY A 210 -26.79 27.09 15.61
CA GLY A 210 -25.76 26.60 14.70
C GLY A 210 -24.42 26.27 15.35
N VAL A 211 -23.53 25.71 14.55
CA VAL A 211 -22.20 25.22 14.93
C VAL A 211 -21.17 25.54 13.85
N LYS A 212 -19.93 25.79 14.26
CA LYS A 212 -18.80 25.96 13.33
C LYS A 212 -18.49 24.65 12.63
N VAL A 213 -18.17 24.72 11.35
CA VAL A 213 -17.83 23.57 10.52
C VAL A 213 -16.37 23.62 10.13
N LEU A 214 -15.72 22.46 10.15
CA LEU A 214 -14.31 22.34 9.83
C LEU A 214 -14.09 22.36 8.31
N ILE A 215 -13.03 23.04 7.86
CA ILE A 215 -12.56 22.97 6.48
C ILE A 215 -11.52 21.85 6.38
N ARG A 216 -11.78 20.85 5.54
CA ARG A 216 -10.91 19.69 5.36
C ARG A 216 -9.54 20.14 4.83
N GLY A 217 -8.48 19.63 5.46
CA GLY A 217 -7.09 19.97 5.12
C GLY A 217 -6.59 21.31 5.69
N ARG A 218 -7.44 22.04 6.43
CA ARG A 218 -7.10 23.30 7.11
C ARG A 218 -7.33 23.24 8.62
N ASP A 219 -8.51 22.78 9.02
CA ASP A 219 -8.94 22.75 10.42
C ASP A 219 -8.89 21.32 11.00
N THR A 220 -8.94 21.22 12.33
CA THR A 220 -9.12 19.95 13.06
C THR A 220 -10.33 20.04 14.00
N VAL A 221 -10.84 18.90 14.48
CA VAL A 221 -12.02 18.86 15.38
C VAL A 221 -11.85 19.74 16.62
N GLY A 222 -10.63 19.84 17.16
CA GLY A 222 -10.32 20.69 18.33
C GLY A 222 -9.91 22.13 18.00
N MET A 223 -9.69 22.45 16.71
CA MET A 223 -9.15 23.74 16.29
C MET A 223 -9.74 24.15 14.95
N ILE A 224 -10.88 24.83 15.01
CA ILE A 224 -11.51 25.51 13.87
C ILE A 224 -11.17 26.98 13.93
N THR A 225 -10.44 27.47 12.94
CA THR A 225 -9.90 28.85 12.91
C THR A 225 -10.70 29.76 11.98
N ALA A 226 -10.77 31.05 12.31
CA ALA A 226 -11.47 32.02 11.47
C ALA A 226 -10.82 32.11 10.08
N MET A 227 -11.63 32.26 9.04
CA MET A 227 -11.20 32.48 7.66
C MET A 227 -10.68 33.92 7.50
N ASN A 228 -9.37 34.10 7.62
CA ASN A 228 -8.69 35.40 7.55
C ASN A 228 -8.03 35.63 6.17
N GLU A 229 -8.01 34.61 5.34
CA GLU A 229 -7.48 34.64 3.99
C GLU A 229 -8.57 34.95 2.96
N ARG A 230 -8.12 35.40 1.78
CA ARG A 230 -8.98 35.85 0.71
C ARG A 230 -9.31 34.71 -0.25
N TYR A 231 -10.59 34.46 -0.47
CA TYR A 231 -11.11 33.43 -1.37
C TYR A 231 -11.64 34.06 -2.67
N ARG A 232 -11.25 33.50 -3.81
CA ARG A 232 -11.47 34.08 -5.16
C ARG A 232 -12.08 33.10 -6.17
N GLY A 233 -12.59 31.96 -5.70
CA GLY A 233 -13.22 30.95 -6.55
C GLY A 233 -12.26 30.02 -7.31
N GLY A 234 -10.94 30.20 -7.15
CA GLY A 234 -9.94 29.33 -7.81
C GLY A 234 -9.72 27.97 -7.13
N ARG A 235 -10.39 27.69 -6.00
CA ARG A 235 -10.28 26.43 -5.26
C ARG A 235 -11.66 26.03 -4.72
N ASP A 236 -11.94 24.74 -4.79
CA ASP A 236 -13.10 24.15 -4.13
C ASP A 236 -12.82 23.98 -2.64
N ILE A 237 -13.86 24.07 -1.82
CA ILE A 237 -13.80 23.84 -0.38
C ILE A 237 -14.56 22.57 -0.06
N ILE A 238 -13.98 21.72 0.79
CA ILE A 238 -14.67 20.58 1.38
C ILE A 238 -14.79 20.84 2.87
N ILE A 239 -15.99 20.75 3.40
CA ILE A 239 -16.28 20.93 4.82
C ILE A 239 -16.90 19.66 5.39
N ASP A 240 -16.56 19.36 6.64
CA ASP A 240 -17.06 18.19 7.34
C ASP A 240 -17.93 18.60 8.54
N LEU A 241 -19.17 18.15 8.53
CA LEU A 241 -20.09 18.37 9.64
C LEU A 241 -19.55 17.68 10.92
N PRO A 242 -19.75 18.29 12.10
CA PRO A 242 -19.41 17.65 13.37
C PRO A 242 -20.11 16.29 13.56
N ALA A 243 -19.63 15.47 14.49
CA ALA A 243 -20.08 14.08 14.66
C ALA A 243 -21.57 13.93 14.98
N GLU A 244 -22.10 14.91 15.69
CA GLU A 244 -23.49 15.01 16.13
C GLU A 244 -24.41 15.67 15.09
N TYR A 245 -23.87 16.09 13.94
CA TYR A 245 -24.62 16.69 12.83
C TYR A 245 -24.69 15.77 11.63
N ASP A 246 -25.82 15.85 10.94
CA ASP A 246 -26.16 15.14 9.72
C ASP A 246 -26.79 16.15 8.76
N ILE A 247 -26.60 15.99 7.47
CA ILE A 247 -27.14 16.89 6.46
C ILE A 247 -28.68 16.94 6.50
N ASN A 248 -29.35 15.85 6.87
CA ASN A 248 -30.81 15.82 7.02
C ASN A 248 -31.28 16.51 8.31
N HIS A 249 -30.35 16.91 9.19
CA HIS A 249 -30.61 17.59 10.44
C HIS A 249 -30.10 19.04 10.45
N ILE A 250 -29.78 19.62 9.29
CA ILE A 250 -29.46 21.05 9.15
C ILE A 250 -30.30 21.69 8.06
N ASP A 251 -30.67 22.95 8.27
CA ASP A 251 -31.58 23.70 7.40
C ASP A 251 -30.84 24.76 6.57
N TRP A 252 -29.61 25.10 6.96
CA TRP A 252 -28.80 26.12 6.28
C TRP A 252 -27.30 25.93 6.47
N LEU A 253 -26.53 26.44 5.50
CA LEU A 253 -25.08 26.62 5.52
C LEU A 253 -24.79 28.11 5.30
N SER A 254 -23.99 28.71 6.17
CA SER A 254 -23.69 30.14 6.22
C SER A 254 -22.18 30.40 6.30
N VAL A 255 -21.77 31.55 5.79
CA VAL A 255 -20.56 32.22 6.25
C VAL A 255 -20.97 33.19 7.36
N TYR A 256 -20.62 32.84 8.58
CA TYR A 256 -21.12 33.51 9.77
C TYR A 256 -19.99 34.23 10.52
N CYS A 257 -20.28 35.46 10.94
CA CYS A 257 -19.40 36.19 11.84
C CYS A 257 -19.68 35.82 13.28
N TYR A 258 -18.81 35.00 13.87
CA TYR A 258 -19.05 34.48 15.22
C TYR A 258 -18.97 35.59 16.27
N LYS A 259 -17.91 36.42 16.23
CA LYS A 259 -17.72 37.57 17.14
C LYS A 259 -18.91 38.54 17.22
N PHE A 260 -19.51 38.89 16.08
CA PHE A 260 -20.58 39.90 16.03
C PHE A 260 -21.99 39.31 15.84
N ARG A 261 -22.09 37.98 15.72
CA ARG A 261 -23.34 37.24 15.52
C ARG A 261 -24.13 37.68 14.28
N VAL A 262 -23.42 37.88 13.17
CA VAL A 262 -23.99 38.36 11.90
C VAL A 262 -23.79 37.32 10.81
N ASP A 263 -24.87 36.98 10.11
CA ASP A 263 -24.80 36.22 8.86
C ASP A 263 -24.26 37.09 7.73
N PHE A 264 -23.15 36.67 7.10
CA PHE A 264 -22.62 37.36 5.92
C PHE A 264 -23.25 36.87 4.62
N GLY A 265 -23.82 35.67 4.63
CA GLY A 265 -24.48 35.04 3.50
C GLY A 265 -24.71 33.57 3.78
N HIS A 266 -25.82 33.03 3.30
CA HIS A 266 -26.20 31.64 3.51
C HIS A 266 -26.89 31.02 2.29
N VAL A 267 -27.02 29.71 2.35
CA VAL A 267 -27.83 28.89 1.45
C VAL A 267 -28.69 27.98 2.31
N SER A 268 -29.94 27.76 1.89
CA SER A 268 -30.81 26.80 2.55
C SER A 268 -30.52 25.38 2.07
N ILE A 269 -30.55 24.43 3.00
CA ILE A 269 -30.41 23.00 2.74
C ILE A 269 -31.81 22.41 2.83
N MET A 270 -32.43 22.18 1.67
CA MET A 270 -33.79 21.69 1.56
C MET A 270 -33.88 20.62 0.47
N ASN A 271 -34.92 19.80 0.51
CA ASN A 271 -35.20 18.76 -0.50
C ASN A 271 -34.05 17.77 -0.71
N ILE A 272 -33.33 17.45 0.37
CA ILE A 272 -32.27 16.43 0.35
C ILE A 272 -32.91 15.05 0.37
N SER A 273 -32.43 14.18 -0.52
CA SER A 273 -32.84 12.78 -0.55
C SER A 273 -32.49 12.10 0.77
N GLN A 274 -33.40 11.26 1.28
CA GLN A 274 -33.10 10.41 2.42
C GLN A 274 -32.04 9.32 2.09
N ARG A 275 -31.77 9.09 0.80
CA ARG A 275 -30.83 8.07 0.27
C ARG A 275 -29.57 8.69 -0.36
N ILE A 276 -28.98 9.64 0.33
CA ILE A 276 -27.61 10.11 0.05
C ILE A 276 -26.58 9.10 0.61
N PRO A 277 -25.33 9.10 0.14
CA PRO A 277 -24.31 8.18 0.66
C PRO A 277 -24.11 8.37 2.18
N PRO A 278 -23.90 7.28 2.94
CA PRO A 278 -23.52 7.38 4.35
C PRO A 278 -22.14 8.03 4.48
N TYR A 279 -21.86 8.63 5.63
CA TYR A 279 -20.52 9.13 5.92
C TYR A 279 -19.56 7.95 6.17
N VAL A 280 -18.47 7.91 5.40
CA VAL A 280 -17.39 6.96 5.60
C VAL A 280 -16.22 7.71 6.26
N PRO A 281 -15.86 7.36 7.51
CA PRO A 281 -14.70 7.97 8.17
C PRO A 281 -13.43 7.81 7.32
N PRO A 282 -12.46 8.73 7.42
CA PRO A 282 -11.16 8.54 6.81
C PRO A 282 -10.56 7.18 7.20
N GLN A 283 -10.25 6.38 6.18
CA GLN A 283 -9.70 5.05 6.39
C GLN A 283 -8.22 5.17 6.69
N LYS A 284 -7.78 4.51 7.76
CA LYS A 284 -6.35 4.34 8.02
C LYS A 284 -5.82 3.39 6.95
N ARG A 285 -5.03 3.93 6.01
CA ARG A 285 -4.12 3.10 5.22
C ARG A 285 -3.23 2.34 6.18
N PHE A 286 -2.78 1.16 5.76
CA PHE A 286 -1.97 0.25 6.55
C PHE A 286 -1.15 0.95 7.62
N SER A 287 -1.45 0.64 8.89
CA SER A 287 -1.32 1.52 10.05
C SER A 287 0.09 2.07 10.29
N PHE A 288 0.44 3.18 9.64
CA PHE A 288 1.37 4.16 10.22
C PHE A 288 0.67 5.02 11.30
N ASP A 289 -0.67 5.05 11.30
CA ASP A 289 -1.52 5.66 12.33
C ASP A 289 -1.85 4.70 13.49
N ASP A 290 -1.20 3.54 13.55
CA ASP A 290 -0.94 2.94 14.86
C ASP A 290 0.11 3.81 15.52
N ILE A 291 -0.17 4.24 16.75
CA ILE A 291 0.75 5.02 17.57
C ILE A 291 2.12 4.30 17.73
N GLU A 292 2.20 3.01 17.41
CA GLU A 292 3.44 2.25 17.41
C GLU A 292 4.32 2.47 16.17
N LEU A 293 3.81 2.38 14.93
CA LEU A 293 4.64 2.51 13.71
C LEU A 293 5.09 3.94 13.42
N SER A 294 4.28 4.95 13.78
CA SER A 294 4.70 6.35 13.74
C SER A 294 5.87 6.67 14.69
N LYS A 295 6.11 5.83 15.71
CA LYS A 295 7.30 5.90 16.58
C LYS A 295 8.47 5.06 16.08
N ILE A 296 8.24 4.17 15.12
CA ILE A 296 9.30 3.31 14.59
C ILE A 296 10.11 4.11 13.58
N VAL A 297 11.41 4.20 13.85
CA VAL A 297 12.38 4.76 12.92
C VAL A 297 12.92 3.61 12.08
N GLY A 298 12.63 3.65 10.78
CA GLY A 298 13.19 2.69 9.83
C GLY A 298 14.70 2.80 9.74
N TRP A 299 15.32 1.73 9.23
CA TRP A 299 16.75 1.76 8.94
C TRP A 299 17.06 2.76 7.83
N PRO A 300 18.24 3.40 7.86
CA PRO A 300 18.69 4.26 6.77
C PRO A 300 18.62 3.52 5.43
N LEU A 301 18.10 4.20 4.42
CA LEU A 301 18.05 3.67 3.05
C LEU A 301 19.47 3.55 2.50
N ILE A 302 19.74 2.42 1.85
CA ILE A 302 20.98 2.16 1.13
C ILE A 302 20.74 2.47 -0.34
N SER A 303 21.68 3.17 -0.98
CA SER A 303 21.63 3.50 -2.40
C SER A 303 22.85 2.95 -3.11
N LEU A 304 22.62 2.20 -4.20
CA LEU A 304 23.68 1.65 -5.05
C LEU A 304 23.72 2.41 -6.37
N LEU A 305 24.80 3.16 -6.61
CA LEU A 305 24.96 3.92 -7.86
C LEU A 305 25.63 3.04 -8.92
N GLY A 306 25.08 3.07 -10.13
CA GLY A 306 25.61 2.40 -11.31
C GLY A 306 26.79 3.15 -11.92
N THR A 307 27.90 3.21 -11.19
CA THR A 307 29.17 3.83 -11.57
C THR A 307 29.93 2.97 -12.61
N ASP A 308 31.04 3.49 -13.14
CA ASP A 308 31.90 2.72 -14.08
C ASP A 308 32.42 1.42 -13.46
N ASP A 309 32.61 1.40 -12.13
CA ASP A 309 33.05 0.22 -11.36
C ASP A 309 31.87 -0.69 -10.95
N ARG A 310 30.62 -0.22 -11.01
CA ARG A 310 29.40 -0.99 -10.69
C ARG A 310 28.42 -1.03 -11.86
N LEU A 311 28.68 -1.95 -12.78
CA LEU A 311 27.77 -2.24 -13.90
C LEU A 311 26.90 -3.50 -13.68
N ASN A 312 27.15 -4.26 -12.61
CA ASN A 312 26.46 -5.51 -12.31
C ASN A 312 25.66 -5.39 -11.02
N PHE A 313 24.42 -5.85 -11.04
CA PHE A 313 23.52 -5.92 -9.89
C PHE A 313 23.00 -7.35 -9.75
N THR A 314 23.23 -7.96 -8.59
CA THR A 314 22.85 -9.33 -8.26
C THR A 314 21.67 -9.32 -7.30
N PHE A 315 20.60 -10.00 -7.67
CA PHE A 315 19.33 -10.05 -6.95
C PHE A 315 19.18 -11.40 -6.27
N GLN A 316 19.06 -11.36 -4.95
CA GLN A 316 18.96 -12.53 -4.08
C GLN A 316 17.77 -12.38 -3.15
N LEU A 317 17.28 -13.48 -2.58
CA LEU A 317 16.17 -13.42 -1.63
C LEU A 317 16.68 -13.25 -0.20
N GLY A 318 15.93 -12.51 0.61
CA GLY A 318 16.18 -12.40 2.06
C GLY A 318 14.93 -12.00 2.84
N PRO A 319 14.94 -12.14 4.18
CA PRO A 319 13.87 -11.67 5.04
C PRO A 319 13.63 -10.16 4.90
N PRO A 320 12.41 -9.66 5.18
CA PRO A 320 12.10 -8.24 5.00
C PRO A 320 12.75 -7.30 6.04
N GLY A 321 13.39 -7.82 7.09
CA GLY A 321 14.02 -6.98 8.12
C GLY A 321 13.01 -6.33 9.09
N GLY A 322 11.93 -7.04 9.43
CA GLY A 322 10.95 -6.58 10.40
C GLY A 322 10.18 -5.33 9.97
N ARG A 323 9.74 -4.54 10.96
CA ARG A 323 9.03 -3.28 10.71
C ARG A 323 9.98 -2.18 10.27
N ARG A 324 11.27 -2.26 10.63
CA ARG A 324 12.28 -1.23 10.35
C ARG A 324 12.92 -1.34 8.95
N GLY A 325 12.86 -2.52 8.32
CA GLY A 325 13.40 -2.78 6.99
C GLY A 325 12.41 -2.46 5.86
N TYR A 326 12.10 -3.46 5.03
CA TYR A 326 11.30 -3.33 3.81
C TYR A 326 9.96 -2.66 4.05
N GLN A 327 9.27 -3.00 5.14
CA GLN A 327 7.96 -2.46 5.46
C GLN A 327 8.00 -0.94 5.67
N PHE A 328 9.01 -0.42 6.36
CA PHE A 328 9.19 1.02 6.51
C PHE A 328 9.59 1.68 5.20
N MET A 329 10.54 1.07 4.48
CA MET A 329 11.06 1.57 3.20
C MET A 329 9.96 1.75 2.16
N THR A 330 9.06 0.77 2.03
CA THR A 330 8.07 0.72 0.95
C THR A 330 6.68 1.18 1.33
N HIS A 331 6.41 1.30 2.64
CA HIS A 331 5.07 1.48 3.18
C HIS A 331 4.09 0.38 2.75
N ALA A 332 4.59 -0.83 2.49
CA ALA A 332 3.80 -1.98 2.07
C ALA A 332 4.06 -3.20 2.97
N ARG A 333 3.08 -4.09 3.08
CA ARG A 333 3.30 -5.41 3.71
C ARG A 333 4.24 -6.22 2.83
N PRO A 334 5.41 -6.66 3.33
CA PRO A 334 6.30 -7.49 2.55
C PRO A 334 5.71 -8.89 2.34
N ALA A 335 6.17 -9.57 1.29
CA ALA A 335 6.08 -11.02 1.24
C ALA A 335 7.00 -11.68 2.28
N LYS A 336 7.01 -13.02 2.32
CA LYS A 336 7.88 -13.77 3.23
C LYS A 336 9.37 -13.45 3.02
N TYR A 337 9.76 -13.34 1.75
CA TYR A 337 11.08 -12.90 1.33
C TYR A 337 10.94 -11.70 0.39
N VAL A 338 11.98 -10.87 0.33
CA VAL A 338 12.09 -9.70 -0.52
C VAL A 338 13.42 -9.73 -1.27
N TRP A 339 13.56 -8.88 -2.29
CA TRP A 339 14.77 -8.75 -3.08
C TRP A 339 15.83 -7.97 -2.33
N TYR A 340 16.99 -8.59 -2.15
CA TYR A 340 18.24 -7.94 -1.80
C TYR A 340 19.04 -7.72 -3.09
N VAL A 341 19.54 -6.50 -3.27
CA VAL A 341 20.41 -6.12 -4.38
C VAL A 341 21.84 -6.06 -3.85
N ASN A 342 22.71 -6.88 -4.41
CA ASN A 342 24.07 -7.13 -3.93
C ASN A 342 24.11 -7.46 -2.43
N GLY A 343 23.08 -8.16 -1.95
CA GLY A 343 22.94 -8.53 -0.53
C GLY A 343 22.32 -7.46 0.37
N TYR A 344 21.82 -6.34 -0.17
CA TYR A 344 21.24 -5.24 0.62
C TYR A 344 19.80 -4.88 0.23
N LEU A 345 19.01 -4.40 1.20
CA LEU A 345 17.79 -3.65 0.91
C LEU A 345 18.18 -2.25 0.43
N ALA A 346 18.15 -2.04 -0.88
CA ALA A 346 18.67 -0.82 -1.50
C ALA A 346 17.79 -0.30 -2.63
N ASP A 347 17.83 1.00 -2.89
CA ASP A 347 17.47 1.52 -4.22
C ASP A 347 18.70 1.55 -5.15
N ILE A 348 18.44 1.67 -6.45
CA ILE A 348 19.48 1.65 -7.47
C ILE A 348 19.40 2.93 -8.31
N TYR A 349 20.54 3.52 -8.64
CA TYR A 349 20.63 4.63 -9.60
C TYR A 349 21.30 4.15 -10.89
N LEU A 350 20.61 4.31 -12.02
CA LEU A 350 21.11 3.95 -13.34
C LEU A 350 21.23 5.19 -14.23
N LYS A 351 22.36 5.33 -14.92
CA LYS A 351 22.60 6.39 -15.88
C LYS A 351 22.06 6.01 -17.26
N ARG A 352 21.36 6.94 -17.93
CA ARG A 352 20.90 6.75 -19.31
C ARG A 352 22.06 6.54 -20.27
N GLY A 353 21.86 5.65 -21.24
CA GLY A 353 22.85 5.26 -22.25
C GLY A 353 23.91 4.26 -21.76
N VAL A 354 23.90 3.87 -20.48
CA VAL A 354 24.81 2.87 -19.93
C VAL A 354 24.11 1.51 -19.85
N THR A 355 24.80 0.45 -20.29
CA THR A 355 24.28 -0.91 -20.21
C THR A 355 24.68 -1.57 -18.89
N TYR A 356 23.66 -2.00 -18.14
CA TYR A 356 23.82 -2.69 -16.87
C TYR A 356 23.44 -4.17 -16.99
N THR A 357 24.03 -5.00 -16.14
CA THR A 357 23.78 -6.44 -16.07
C THR A 357 23.04 -6.78 -14.78
N PHE A 358 21.94 -7.52 -14.91
CA PHE A 358 21.10 -7.96 -13.79
C PHE A 358 21.26 -9.48 -13.66
N ASN A 359 21.91 -9.91 -12.58
CA ASN A 359 22.04 -11.32 -12.22
C ASN A 359 20.92 -11.67 -11.24
N VAL A 360 20.19 -12.75 -11.49
CA VAL A 360 19.01 -13.11 -10.70
C VAL A 360 19.17 -14.51 -10.12
N GLU A 361 18.94 -14.59 -8.81
CA GLU A 361 19.06 -15.80 -8.00
C GLU A 361 17.80 -15.97 -7.11
N GLY A 362 16.62 -15.83 -7.74
CA GLY A 362 15.31 -15.86 -7.10
C GLY A 362 14.67 -17.24 -6.95
N GLY A 363 15.34 -18.29 -7.44
CA GLY A 363 14.84 -19.66 -7.46
C GLY A 363 13.87 -19.97 -8.60
N ASN A 364 13.84 -21.25 -8.98
CA ASN A 364 13.08 -21.78 -10.12
C ASN A 364 12.00 -22.80 -9.73
N ASP A 365 11.70 -22.96 -8.43
CA ASP A 365 10.75 -23.95 -7.93
C ASP A 365 9.30 -23.43 -7.99
N LYS A 366 8.64 -23.69 -9.13
CA LYS A 366 7.27 -23.27 -9.41
C LYS A 366 6.21 -23.87 -8.47
N SER A 367 6.56 -24.84 -7.63
CA SER A 367 5.62 -25.42 -6.66
C SER A 367 5.24 -24.44 -5.54
N THR A 368 6.10 -23.45 -5.27
CA THR A 368 5.88 -22.43 -4.26
C THR A 368 6.28 -21.04 -4.76
N SER A 369 5.45 -20.04 -4.47
CA SER A 369 5.77 -18.63 -4.79
C SER A 369 6.92 -18.08 -3.95
N ASP A 370 7.24 -18.72 -2.82
CA ASP A 370 8.34 -18.31 -1.96
C ASP A 370 9.71 -18.50 -2.63
N PHE A 371 9.83 -19.50 -3.51
CA PHE A 371 11.09 -19.91 -4.15
C PHE A 371 11.03 -19.94 -5.69
N TYR A 372 10.01 -19.29 -6.27
CA TYR A 372 9.94 -19.00 -7.69
C TYR A 372 9.71 -17.51 -7.90
N ASN A 373 10.80 -16.75 -7.96
CA ASN A 373 10.73 -15.30 -8.10
C ASN A 373 11.54 -14.82 -9.32
N PRO A 374 10.96 -14.90 -10.53
CA PRO A 374 11.57 -14.28 -11.70
C PRO A 374 11.54 -12.75 -11.57
N LEU A 375 12.67 -12.09 -11.84
CA LEU A 375 12.79 -10.64 -11.76
C LEU A 375 12.35 -9.98 -13.08
N TYR A 376 11.71 -8.82 -12.96
CA TYR A 376 11.48 -7.90 -14.08
C TYR A 376 11.60 -6.45 -13.63
N ILE A 377 11.75 -5.55 -14.60
CA ILE A 377 11.78 -4.10 -14.39
C ILE A 377 10.56 -3.49 -15.09
N SER A 378 9.80 -2.66 -14.39
CA SER A 378 8.60 -2.01 -14.92
C SER A 378 8.29 -0.67 -14.25
N ASP A 379 7.19 -0.04 -14.64
CA ASP A 379 6.58 1.10 -13.96
C ASP A 379 5.65 0.71 -12.79
N ASP A 380 5.45 -0.60 -12.51
CA ASP A 380 4.61 -1.08 -11.42
C ASP A 380 5.38 -1.20 -10.10
N PRO A 381 4.99 -0.44 -9.05
CA PRO A 381 5.65 -0.49 -7.75
C PRO A 381 5.33 -1.73 -6.92
N PHE A 382 4.33 -2.55 -7.30
CA PHE A 382 3.83 -3.62 -6.44
C PHE A 382 4.31 -5.02 -6.82
N GLY A 383 4.63 -5.28 -8.08
CA GLY A 383 5.08 -6.61 -8.50
C GLY A 383 3.94 -7.60 -8.67
N GLY A 384 4.26 -8.90 -8.67
CA GLY A 384 3.26 -9.96 -8.79
C GLY A 384 2.53 -9.98 -10.14
N TYR A 385 3.19 -9.61 -11.24
CA TYR A 385 2.60 -9.51 -12.58
C TYR A 385 1.78 -10.75 -13.00
N ALA A 386 2.21 -11.95 -12.61
CA ALA A 386 1.50 -13.19 -12.88
C ALA A 386 0.11 -13.25 -12.21
N LYS A 387 -0.08 -12.54 -11.10
CA LYS A 387 -1.32 -12.44 -10.31
C LYS A 387 -2.25 -11.29 -10.73
N LEU A 388 -1.83 -10.51 -11.73
CA LEU A 388 -2.65 -9.44 -12.30
C LEU A 388 -3.67 -10.01 -13.30
N SER A 389 -4.88 -9.46 -13.26
CA SER A 389 -5.92 -9.65 -14.27
C SER A 389 -5.49 -9.10 -15.63
N ASN A 390 -6.22 -9.46 -16.69
CA ASN A 390 -5.93 -9.01 -18.05
C ASN A 390 -5.95 -7.48 -18.20
N ASP A 391 -6.82 -6.79 -17.47
CA ASP A 391 -6.91 -5.33 -17.53
C ASP A 391 -5.83 -4.64 -16.69
N GLU A 392 -5.46 -5.21 -15.54
CA GLU A 392 -4.31 -4.74 -14.74
C GLU A 392 -3.00 -4.89 -15.53
N ARG A 393 -2.79 -6.02 -16.22
CA ARG A 393 -1.58 -6.23 -17.04
C ARG A 393 -1.40 -5.21 -18.15
N LYS A 394 -2.49 -4.72 -18.76
CA LYS A 394 -2.42 -3.67 -19.79
C LYS A 394 -1.93 -2.33 -19.24
N GLN A 395 -2.02 -2.12 -17.93
CA GLN A 395 -1.58 -0.90 -17.26
C GLN A 395 -0.11 -0.95 -16.84
N VAL A 396 0.51 -2.14 -16.87
CA VAL A 396 1.90 -2.33 -16.48
C VAL A 396 2.78 -2.38 -17.72
N LYS A 397 3.79 -1.52 -17.77
CA LYS A 397 4.80 -1.49 -18.83
C LYS A 397 6.09 -2.13 -18.31
N ILE A 398 6.31 -3.38 -18.70
CA ILE A 398 7.60 -4.05 -18.50
C ILE A 398 8.62 -3.47 -19.47
N VAL A 399 9.79 -3.07 -18.97
CA VAL A 399 10.88 -2.48 -19.77
C VAL A 399 12.08 -3.43 -19.89
N ALA A 400 12.26 -4.36 -18.95
CA ALA A 400 13.29 -5.40 -19.01
C ALA A 400 12.87 -6.66 -18.25
N GLY A 401 13.50 -7.79 -18.59
CA GLY A 401 13.23 -9.08 -17.95
C GLY A 401 11.91 -9.74 -18.37
N HIS A 402 11.49 -9.56 -19.62
CA HIS A 402 10.17 -9.96 -20.13
C HIS A 402 9.79 -11.45 -20.00
N ASN A 403 10.77 -12.35 -19.93
CA ASN A 403 10.53 -13.79 -19.90
C ASN A 403 10.77 -14.38 -18.49
N PRO A 404 9.72 -14.71 -17.72
CA PRO A 404 9.87 -15.26 -16.37
C PRO A 404 10.52 -16.66 -16.31
N ASN A 405 10.68 -17.34 -17.45
CA ASN A 405 11.45 -18.60 -17.50
C ASN A 405 12.96 -18.36 -17.60
N GLU A 406 13.39 -17.16 -18.01
CA GLU A 406 14.80 -16.79 -18.20
C GLU A 406 15.34 -15.90 -17.08
N THR A 407 14.46 -15.30 -16.27
CA THR A 407 14.84 -14.32 -15.22
C THR A 407 14.67 -14.82 -13.79
N ALA A 408 14.59 -16.13 -13.58
CA ALA A 408 14.43 -16.74 -12.25
C ALA A 408 15.77 -17.11 -11.59
N GLY A 409 16.61 -17.84 -12.33
CA GLY A 409 17.92 -18.32 -11.88
C GLY A 409 17.85 -19.42 -10.81
N HIS A 410 19.01 -19.74 -10.25
CA HIS A 410 19.12 -20.61 -9.09
C HIS A 410 18.64 -19.90 -7.82
N LEU A 411 18.44 -20.61 -6.71
CA LEU A 411 17.99 -19.98 -5.47
C LEU A 411 19.20 -19.61 -4.63
N CYS A 412 19.35 -18.33 -4.29
CA CYS A 412 20.21 -17.85 -3.21
C CYS A 412 19.37 -17.11 -2.17
N LEU A 413 19.39 -17.60 -0.92
CA LEU A 413 18.59 -17.09 0.18
C LEU A 413 19.48 -16.69 1.37
N TRP A 414 19.40 -15.43 1.77
CA TRP A 414 19.89 -14.97 3.07
C TRP A 414 18.97 -15.49 4.17
N SER A 415 19.50 -16.17 5.19
CA SER A 415 18.70 -16.72 6.30
C SER A 415 19.56 -17.03 7.52
N HIS A 416 18.95 -17.18 8.70
CA HIS A 416 19.63 -17.68 9.89
C HIS A 416 19.87 -19.20 9.84
N ASP A 417 20.79 -19.70 10.67
CA ASP A 417 20.96 -21.13 10.89
C ASP A 417 19.90 -21.64 11.87
N GLY A 418 18.81 -22.19 11.33
CA GLY A 418 17.70 -22.76 12.12
C GLY A 418 16.32 -22.19 11.82
N GLY A 419 16.20 -21.19 10.93
CA GLY A 419 14.96 -20.51 10.58
C GLY A 419 14.95 -19.03 11.02
N ASP A 420 14.05 -18.23 10.44
CA ASP A 420 14.00 -16.77 10.61
C ASP A 420 13.23 -16.34 11.89
N ASP A 421 13.58 -16.92 13.04
CA ASP A 421 12.91 -16.62 14.33
C ASP A 421 13.55 -15.43 15.09
N GLU A 422 14.64 -14.87 14.58
CA GLU A 422 15.29 -13.72 15.21
C GLU A 422 14.54 -12.42 14.86
N ASP A 423 14.11 -11.70 15.90
CA ASP A 423 13.44 -10.41 15.77
C ASP A 423 14.39 -9.35 15.19
N ALA A 424 14.20 -9.06 13.91
CA ALA A 424 14.98 -8.08 13.15
C ALA A 424 14.88 -6.65 13.72
N ASP A 425 13.79 -6.28 14.41
CA ASP A 425 13.62 -4.90 14.90
C ASP A 425 14.67 -4.51 15.97
N LYS A 426 15.35 -5.49 16.57
CA LYS A 426 16.40 -5.32 17.58
C LYS A 426 17.71 -4.73 17.04
N PHE A 427 17.96 -4.84 15.74
CA PHE A 427 19.19 -4.35 15.11
C PHE A 427 19.09 -2.86 14.76
N ASN A 428 20.21 -2.12 14.83
CA ASN A 428 20.19 -0.67 14.61
C ASN A 428 20.19 -0.28 13.14
N SER A 429 20.67 -1.17 12.27
CA SER A 429 20.73 -0.97 10.82
C SER A 429 20.52 -2.27 10.08
N PHE A 430 20.20 -2.16 8.79
CA PHE A 430 20.13 -3.33 7.92
C PHE A 430 21.48 -4.06 7.82
N THR A 431 22.60 -3.34 7.81
CA THR A 431 23.95 -3.94 7.74
C THR A 431 24.21 -4.85 8.94
N GLU A 432 23.88 -4.38 10.15
CA GLU A 432 24.04 -5.16 11.39
C GLU A 432 23.14 -6.41 11.38
N TYR A 433 21.90 -6.27 10.90
CA TYR A 433 20.99 -7.41 10.73
C TYR A 433 21.51 -8.39 9.68
N ARG A 434 22.03 -7.91 8.54
CA ARG A 434 22.61 -8.77 7.50
C ARG A 434 23.77 -9.60 8.02
N HIS A 435 24.57 -9.09 8.97
CA HIS A 435 25.67 -9.86 9.57
C HIS A 435 25.20 -11.09 10.36
N SER A 436 23.96 -11.12 10.85
CA SER A 436 23.39 -12.31 11.49
C SER A 436 22.87 -13.34 10.48
N LEU A 437 22.73 -12.96 9.21
CA LEU A 437 22.27 -13.83 8.13
C LEU A 437 23.44 -14.51 7.42
N LYS A 438 23.17 -15.70 6.87
CA LYS A 438 24.07 -16.42 5.97
C LYS A 438 23.39 -16.65 4.63
N LEU A 439 24.15 -16.46 3.56
CA LEU A 439 23.67 -16.76 2.22
C LEU A 439 23.80 -18.26 1.94
N LYS A 440 22.69 -18.89 1.54
CA LYS A 440 22.62 -20.30 1.16
C LYS A 440 22.13 -20.40 -0.28
N CYS A 441 22.91 -21.03 -1.14
CA CYS A 441 22.60 -21.16 -2.57
C CYS A 441 22.46 -22.63 -2.97
N THR A 442 21.58 -22.93 -3.92
CA THR A 442 21.45 -24.28 -4.49
C THR A 442 22.59 -24.57 -5.48
N GLU A 443 23.29 -25.71 -5.30
CA GLU A 443 24.52 -26.03 -6.04
C GLU A 443 24.33 -26.31 -7.55
N THR A 444 23.10 -26.51 -8.02
CA THR A 444 22.81 -27.24 -9.27
C THR A 444 22.27 -26.42 -10.43
N SER A 445 22.25 -25.08 -10.39
CA SER A 445 21.71 -24.31 -11.51
C SER A 445 22.43 -23.00 -11.83
N LYS A 446 22.32 -22.57 -13.09
CA LYS A 446 22.93 -21.33 -13.62
C LYS A 446 22.19 -20.11 -13.08
N THR A 447 22.95 -19.07 -12.70
CA THR A 447 22.43 -17.71 -12.51
C THR A 447 21.71 -17.24 -13.78
N ALA A 448 20.55 -16.64 -13.62
CA ALA A 448 19.85 -15.99 -14.72
C ALA A 448 20.45 -14.59 -14.92
N THR A 449 20.64 -14.17 -16.17
CA THR A 449 21.20 -12.86 -16.46
C THR A 449 20.43 -12.18 -17.59
N PHE A 450 20.11 -10.90 -17.42
CA PHE A 450 19.63 -10.05 -18.50
C PHE A 450 20.28 -8.67 -18.44
N HIS A 451 20.25 -7.95 -19.57
CA HIS A 451 20.82 -6.61 -19.68
C HIS A 451 19.73 -5.56 -19.84
N PHE A 452 20.01 -4.37 -19.31
CA PHE A 452 19.12 -3.22 -19.45
C PHE A 452 19.94 -1.96 -19.71
N THR A 453 19.50 -1.17 -20.70
CA THR A 453 20.12 0.11 -21.06
C THR A 453 19.01 1.17 -21.02
N PRO A 454 18.96 2.02 -19.98
CA PRO A 454 17.96 3.08 -19.93
C PRO A 454 18.17 4.07 -21.08
N THR A 455 17.11 4.41 -21.80
CA THR A 455 17.11 5.35 -22.93
C THR A 455 16.51 6.71 -22.53
N ALA A 456 16.52 7.69 -23.45
CA ALA A 456 15.88 8.99 -23.25
C ALA A 456 14.37 8.89 -22.96
N GLU A 457 13.70 7.85 -23.47
CA GLU A 457 12.27 7.59 -23.27
C GLU A 457 11.97 6.75 -22.02
N THR A 458 13.00 6.30 -21.31
CA THR A 458 12.83 5.53 -20.08
C THR A 458 12.37 6.47 -18.96
N PRO A 459 11.28 6.15 -18.23
CA PRO A 459 10.82 6.96 -17.09
C PRO A 459 11.90 7.13 -16.01
N ASP A 460 11.87 8.26 -15.31
CA ASP A 460 12.84 8.57 -14.24
C ASP A 460 12.74 7.63 -13.02
N THR A 461 11.61 6.94 -12.88
CA THR A 461 11.38 5.96 -11.83
C THR A 461 10.86 4.68 -12.44
N LEU A 462 11.55 3.59 -12.12
CA LEU A 462 11.17 2.22 -12.41
C LEU A 462 11.24 1.41 -11.12
N TYR A 463 10.76 0.18 -11.18
CA TYR A 463 10.78 -0.74 -10.07
C TYR A 463 11.28 -2.09 -10.54
N TYR A 464 12.18 -2.71 -9.76
CA TYR A 464 12.51 -4.12 -9.92
C TYR A 464 11.54 -4.93 -9.06
N GLN A 465 10.91 -5.96 -9.61
CA GLN A 465 9.89 -6.74 -8.89
C GLN A 465 9.90 -8.22 -9.27
N SER A 466 9.27 -9.06 -8.44
CA SER A 466 9.02 -10.48 -8.75
C SER A 466 7.77 -10.63 -9.61
N TYR A 467 7.81 -11.48 -10.64
CA TYR A 467 6.63 -11.88 -11.41
C TYR A 467 5.57 -12.57 -10.54
N SER A 468 6.01 -13.35 -9.56
CA SER A 468 5.15 -14.30 -8.83
C SER A 468 4.54 -13.72 -7.56
N THR A 469 5.15 -12.68 -7.00
CA THR A 469 4.89 -12.26 -5.62
C THR A 469 4.90 -10.74 -5.52
N TYR A 470 3.89 -10.19 -4.82
CA TYR A 470 3.78 -8.75 -4.58
C TYR A 470 4.76 -8.27 -3.50
N ASN A 471 5.09 -6.99 -3.54
CA ASN A 471 5.85 -6.27 -2.51
C ASN A 471 7.17 -6.97 -2.15
N MET A 472 7.99 -7.26 -3.18
CA MET A 472 9.31 -7.86 -2.99
C MET A 472 10.45 -6.92 -3.32
N GLY A 473 10.29 -6.02 -4.28
CA GLY A 473 11.37 -5.15 -4.73
C GLY A 473 11.13 -3.68 -4.43
N TRP A 474 11.95 -2.83 -5.04
CA TRP A 474 11.98 -1.41 -4.77
C TRP A 474 12.39 -0.60 -6.00
N LYS A 475 12.85 0.63 -5.79
CA LYS A 475 13.01 1.66 -6.80
C LYS A 475 14.33 1.55 -7.56
N ILE A 476 14.22 1.85 -8.85
CA ILE A 476 15.32 2.22 -9.73
C ILE A 476 15.10 3.67 -10.15
N HIS A 477 16.08 4.51 -9.83
CA HIS A 477 16.16 5.90 -10.26
C HIS A 477 16.94 5.98 -11.57
N VAL A 478 16.28 6.43 -12.64
CA VAL A 478 16.91 6.60 -13.95
C VAL A 478 17.28 8.07 -14.13
N VAL A 479 18.57 8.34 -14.28
CA VAL A 479 19.13 9.69 -14.28
C VAL A 479 19.99 9.93 -15.51
N ASP A 480 20.13 11.19 -15.91
CA ASP A 480 21.04 11.58 -17.00
C ASP A 480 22.49 11.60 -16.53
N ASP A 481 22.70 12.02 -15.28
CA ASP A 481 23.96 11.97 -14.56
C ASP A 481 23.75 11.49 -13.13
N LEU A 482 24.72 10.73 -12.61
CA LEU A 482 24.65 10.21 -11.25
C LEU A 482 24.70 11.36 -10.23
N PRO A 483 23.82 11.35 -9.21
CA PRO A 483 23.78 12.41 -8.19
C PRO A 483 25.07 12.46 -7.39
N LYS A 484 25.49 13.68 -7.00
CA LYS A 484 26.72 13.91 -6.20
C LYS A 484 26.45 14.01 -4.70
N ASP A 485 25.20 14.27 -4.35
CA ASP A 485 24.69 14.45 -2.99
C ASP A 485 24.19 13.14 -2.37
N ILE A 486 24.01 12.10 -3.18
CA ILE A 486 23.73 10.73 -2.72
C ILE A 486 25.06 9.99 -2.59
N ALA A 487 25.34 9.48 -1.40
CA ALA A 487 26.52 8.67 -1.16
C ALA A 487 26.34 7.29 -1.80
N ASP A 488 27.31 6.89 -2.61
CA ASP A 488 27.35 5.53 -3.13
C ASP A 488 27.75 4.56 -2.02
N PHE A 489 26.87 3.61 -1.69
CA PHE A 489 27.14 2.66 -0.62
C PHE A 489 28.24 1.68 -1.04
N VAL A 490 29.22 1.48 -0.16
CA VAL A 490 30.33 0.53 -0.38
C VAL A 490 29.94 -0.81 0.21
N GLU A 491 29.85 -1.82 -0.65
CA GLU A 491 29.40 -3.17 -0.29
C GLU A 491 30.47 -3.92 0.50
N GLU A 492 30.03 -4.72 1.48
CA GLU A 492 30.91 -5.66 2.18
C GLU A 492 30.87 -7.03 1.48
N PRO A 493 32.04 -7.59 1.11
CA PRO A 493 32.11 -8.92 0.52
C PRO A 493 31.45 -9.98 1.41
N TYR A 494 30.76 -10.94 0.80
CA TYR A 494 30.17 -12.07 1.52
C TYR A 494 30.70 -13.42 1.00
N GLN A 495 30.41 -14.52 1.71
CA GLN A 495 30.98 -15.84 1.41
C GLN A 495 30.84 -16.29 -0.05
N TYR A 496 29.80 -15.83 -0.75
CA TYR A 496 29.62 -16.07 -2.18
C TYR A 496 30.67 -15.36 -3.03
N ASP A 497 31.00 -14.10 -2.73
CA ASP A 497 32.07 -13.38 -3.42
C ASP A 497 33.43 -13.97 -3.12
N ILE A 498 33.66 -14.44 -1.88
CA ILE A 498 34.88 -15.16 -1.52
C ILE A 498 34.99 -16.45 -2.36
N TRP A 499 33.89 -17.17 -2.56
CA TRP A 499 33.85 -18.36 -3.42
C TRP A 499 34.08 -18.01 -4.90
N LEU A 500 33.44 -16.95 -5.44
CA LEU A 500 33.62 -16.47 -6.81
C LEU A 500 35.05 -15.98 -7.08
N GLN A 501 35.66 -15.29 -6.11
CA GLN A 501 37.06 -14.86 -6.14
C GLN A 501 38.01 -16.07 -6.10
N GLN A 502 37.77 -17.04 -5.21
CA GLN A 502 38.57 -18.27 -5.12
C GLN A 502 38.53 -19.10 -6.41
N HIS A 503 37.40 -19.07 -7.14
CA HIS A 503 37.22 -19.81 -8.40
C HIS A 503 37.51 -18.96 -9.66
N ASN A 504 38.09 -17.77 -9.52
CA ASN A 504 38.48 -16.87 -10.62
C ASN A 504 37.34 -16.47 -11.59
N LEU A 505 36.08 -16.49 -11.14
CA LEU A 505 34.92 -16.17 -11.98
C LEU A 505 34.70 -14.65 -12.16
N LEU A 506 35.37 -13.82 -11.37
CA LEU A 506 35.31 -12.35 -11.48
C LEU A 506 36.29 -11.76 -12.51
N ASN A 507 37.36 -12.48 -12.89
CA ASN A 507 38.48 -11.92 -13.67
C ASN A 507 38.47 -12.24 -15.18
N ALA A 508 37.33 -12.67 -15.75
CA ALA A 508 37.24 -12.96 -17.19
C ALA A 508 37.30 -11.72 -18.12
N ARG A 509 37.74 -10.55 -17.63
CA ARG A 509 37.79 -9.28 -18.37
C ARG A 509 39.18 -8.81 -18.80
N GLU A 510 40.26 -9.49 -18.43
CA GLU A 510 41.59 -9.14 -18.95
C GLU A 510 42.05 -10.12 -20.04
N GLY A 511 41.44 -9.97 -21.21
CA GLY A 511 41.85 -10.62 -22.44
C GLY A 511 42.43 -9.63 -23.43
N SER A 512 43.73 -9.79 -23.70
CA SER A 512 44.52 -9.25 -24.81
C SER A 512 45.23 -7.91 -24.60
N LEU A 513 46.56 -8.00 -24.45
CA LEU A 513 47.49 -7.30 -25.32
C LEU A 513 48.75 -8.17 -25.52
N SER A 514 49.08 -8.35 -26.78
CA SER A 514 50.22 -9.10 -27.31
C SER A 514 51.56 -8.49 -26.93
N ALA A 515 52.53 -9.31 -26.55
CA ALA A 515 53.94 -9.05 -26.85
C ALA A 515 54.73 -10.36 -26.91
N SER A 516 55.11 -10.70 -28.14
CA SER A 516 56.15 -11.67 -28.49
C SER A 516 57.51 -11.26 -27.90
N ALA A 517 58.23 -12.17 -27.26
CA ALA A 517 59.69 -12.10 -27.18
C ALA A 517 60.31 -13.50 -26.99
N SER A 518 61.35 -13.71 -27.78
CA SER A 518 62.02 -14.97 -28.10
C SER A 518 62.91 -15.56 -26.99
N TYR A 519 63.09 -16.88 -27.07
CA TYR A 519 64.28 -17.70 -26.78
C TYR A 519 65.42 -17.08 -25.94
N TYR A 520 65.85 -17.79 -24.89
CA TYR A 520 67.25 -18.27 -24.73
C TYR A 520 67.34 -19.47 -23.78
N HIS A 521 67.99 -20.53 -24.26
CA HIS A 521 68.48 -21.68 -23.49
C HIS A 521 69.62 -21.28 -22.55
N VAL A 522 69.59 -21.73 -21.28
CA VAL A 522 70.81 -22.15 -20.54
C VAL A 522 70.43 -23.25 -19.53
N LEU A 523 71.00 -24.45 -19.72
CA LEU A 523 71.19 -25.52 -18.72
C LEU A 523 72.53 -25.27 -18.00
N PRO A 524 72.67 -25.62 -16.71
CA PRO A 524 73.35 -26.88 -16.35
C PRO A 524 72.68 -27.58 -15.13
N SER A 525 72.42 -28.88 -15.18
CA SER A 525 73.33 -30.01 -14.85
C SER A 525 73.67 -30.22 -13.36
N ILE A 526 73.08 -31.29 -12.82
CA ILE A 526 73.67 -32.35 -11.99
C ILE A 526 73.97 -32.05 -10.50
N LEU A 527 73.20 -32.69 -9.61
CA LEU A 527 73.80 -33.64 -8.64
C LEU A 527 72.81 -34.75 -8.26
N ARG A 528 73.29 -35.99 -8.36
CA ARG A 528 72.63 -37.25 -7.98
C ARG A 528 72.61 -37.39 -6.46
N PHE A 529 71.54 -37.99 -5.92
CA PHE A 529 71.70 -39.03 -4.90
C PHE A 529 70.67 -40.14 -5.11
N VAL A 530 71.20 -41.34 -5.31
CA VAL A 530 70.51 -42.62 -5.40
C VAL A 530 70.54 -43.23 -4.01
N ILE A 531 69.39 -43.64 -3.46
CA ILE A 531 69.31 -44.85 -2.63
C ILE A 531 68.04 -45.60 -3.03
N CYS A 532 68.26 -46.79 -3.59
CA CYS A 532 67.27 -47.84 -3.81
C CYS A 532 66.91 -48.53 -2.48
N THR A 533 65.63 -48.88 -2.30
CA THR A 533 65.24 -50.21 -1.80
C THR A 533 63.92 -50.64 -2.46
N ALA A 534 63.99 -51.70 -3.27
CA ALA A 534 62.88 -52.56 -3.65
C ALA A 534 62.45 -53.41 -2.43
N SER A 535 61.22 -53.88 -2.25
CA SER A 535 60.54 -54.95 -3.01
C SER A 535 59.10 -55.04 -2.45
N ALA A 536 58.02 -54.97 -3.24
CA ALA A 536 57.32 -56.10 -3.89
C ALA A 536 56.96 -57.28 -2.95
N PHE A 537 55.67 -57.48 -2.69
CA PHE A 537 54.89 -58.75 -2.70
C PHE A 537 53.42 -58.41 -2.35
N MET A 538 52.50 -58.36 -3.33
CA MET A 538 51.62 -59.41 -3.88
C MET A 538 50.38 -59.78 -3.04
N LEU A 539 49.22 -59.47 -3.62
CA LEU A 539 47.93 -60.20 -3.62
C LEU A 539 47.37 -60.77 -2.31
N GLN A 540 46.26 -60.17 -1.84
CA GLN A 540 44.93 -60.81 -1.95
C GLN A 540 43.83 -59.76 -1.96
#